data_AF-A0A1A9V9C6-F1
#
_entry.id   AF-A0A1A9V9C6-F1
#
_cell.length_a   1.000
_cell.length_b   1.000
_cell.length_c   1.000
_cell.angle_alpha   90.00
_cell.angle_beta   90.00
_cell.angle_gamma   90.00
#
_symmetry.space_group_name_H-M   'P 1'
#
loop_
_entity.id
_entity.type
_entity.pdbx_description
1 polymer ?
#
loop_
_entity_poly.entity_id
_entity_poly.type
_entity_poly.pdbx_seq_one_letter_code
_entity_poly.pdbx_strand_id
1 'polypeptide(L)'
;MKLITVIVFSIDFLLLIDASPSGVQEGIVLHKCLAPFGGYTLENDQRLQRFKQWSDTYEEFPCFTNCYLNNIFNIYNETQGFNDENVIKRFGRSVYTACKEKLAQGNNSCEIAYNGFHCLINREDDPFFLIDNIEDISMEAKRAMKECLHKFNTDEWQYLGDYVRFPVQEPIPCYTRCFVYKMQLYNHRLRSWNITAMQRLLGVPAEHANIEKCLSLSKRRHNNMCAGIYKEMTCFSLSQ
;
A
#
# COMPACT_ATOMS: atom_id res chain seq x y z
N MET A 1 9.67 7.19 -2.67
CA MET A 1 8.90 8.29 -3.30
C MET A 1 7.45 8.14 -2.85
N LYS A 2 7.14 8.26 -1.55
CA LYS A 2 6.87 9.50 -0.78
C LYS A 2 5.77 10.38 -1.39
N LEU A 3 4.56 9.84 -1.41
CA LEU A 3 3.34 10.56 -1.11
C LEU A 3 2.88 10.07 0.28
N ILE A 4 3.55 10.63 1.30
CA ILE A 4 3.18 10.69 2.73
C ILE A 4 2.29 11.95 2.80
N THR A 5 1.14 12.10 3.47
CA THR A 5 0.61 11.57 4.73
C THR A 5 -0.89 11.87 4.74
N VAL A 6 -1.77 10.86 4.89
CA VAL A 6 -3.19 10.80 5.35
C VAL A 6 -3.68 9.51 4.66
N ILE A 7 -3.57 8.30 5.22
CA ILE A 7 -4.40 7.74 6.29
C ILE A 7 -3.49 6.77 7.09
N VAL A 8 -2.72 7.31 8.04
CA VAL A 8 -2.13 6.54 9.15
C VAL A 8 -2.27 7.41 10.40
N PHE A 9 -3.50 7.56 10.88
CA PHE A 9 -3.75 7.96 12.26
C PHE A 9 -4.89 7.11 12.78
N SER A 10 -4.55 5.86 13.14
CA SER A 10 -5.27 5.21 14.23
C SER A 10 -4.94 5.99 15.50
N ILE A 11 -5.89 6.86 15.86
CA ILE A 11 -6.21 7.30 17.22
C ILE A 11 -5.31 8.41 17.82
N ASP A 12 -5.96 9.58 17.91
CA ASP A 12 -5.87 10.69 18.87
C ASP A 12 -4.84 11.83 18.72
N PHE A 13 -5.47 13.03 18.62
CA PHE A 13 -5.07 14.36 19.09
C PHE A 13 -4.37 15.34 18.11
N LEU A 14 -5.22 16.20 17.54
CA LEU A 14 -5.02 17.61 17.13
C LEU A 14 -4.32 17.92 15.79
N LEU A 15 -5.15 18.38 14.84
CA LEU A 15 -4.98 19.62 14.07
C LEU A 15 -3.53 20.00 13.71
N LEU A 16 -2.90 19.25 12.82
CA LEU A 16 -1.74 19.77 12.08
C LEU A 16 -1.94 19.47 10.60
N ILE A 17 -2.26 20.53 9.86
CA ILE A 17 -2.01 20.63 8.42
C ILE A 17 -0.57 20.15 8.21
N ASP A 18 -0.38 19.16 7.35
CA ASP A 18 0.97 18.76 6.90
C ASP A 18 1.62 20.00 6.27
N ALA A 19 2.55 20.63 6.99
CA ALA A 19 3.20 21.88 6.57
C ALA A 19 4.24 21.67 5.44
N SER A 20 4.31 20.47 4.87
CA SER A 20 5.06 20.24 3.64
C SER A 20 4.51 21.09 2.49
N PRO A 21 5.35 21.46 1.50
CA PRO A 21 4.87 22.17 0.31
C PRO A 21 3.72 21.45 -0.41
N SER A 22 3.70 20.12 -0.36
CA SER A 22 2.59 19.29 -0.86
C SER A 22 1.32 19.45 -0.04
N GLY A 23 1.40 19.42 1.30
CA GLY A 23 0.23 19.58 2.16
C GLY A 23 -0.35 21.00 2.14
N VAL A 24 0.50 22.02 2.01
CA VAL A 24 0.03 23.41 1.80
C VAL A 24 -0.71 23.55 0.48
N GLN A 25 -0.17 22.98 -0.60
CA GLN A 25 -0.82 23.02 -1.92
C GLN A 25 -2.17 22.27 -1.89
N GLU A 26 -2.22 21.12 -1.24
CA GLU A 26 -3.45 20.36 -1.07
C GLU A 26 -4.51 21.14 -0.29
N GLY A 27 -4.13 21.78 0.82
CA GLY A 27 -5.04 22.63 1.61
C GLY A 27 -5.67 23.77 0.78
N ILE A 28 -4.89 24.40 -0.10
CA ILE A 28 -5.39 25.43 -1.02
C ILE A 28 -6.43 24.84 -2.00
N VAL A 29 -6.15 23.66 -2.56
CA VAL A 29 -7.06 22.97 -3.49
C VAL A 29 -8.35 22.56 -2.77
N LEU A 30 -8.25 22.00 -1.56
CA LEU A 30 -9.42 21.63 -0.75
C LEU A 30 -10.30 22.83 -0.44
N HIS A 31 -9.70 23.95 -0.02
CA HIS A 31 -10.45 25.18 0.22
C HIS A 31 -11.17 25.69 -1.04
N LYS A 32 -10.51 25.63 -2.20
CA LYS A 32 -11.10 26.00 -3.49
C LYS A 32 -12.28 25.10 -3.86
N CYS A 33 -12.10 23.78 -3.78
CA CYS A 33 -13.10 22.81 -4.22
C CYS A 33 -14.28 22.68 -3.25
N LEU A 34 -14.11 23.03 -1.97
CA LEU A 34 -15.19 23.07 -0.99
C LEU A 34 -15.88 24.43 -0.86
N ALA A 35 -15.36 25.48 -1.51
CA ALA A 35 -15.96 26.82 -1.44
C ALA A 35 -17.48 26.85 -1.74
N PRO A 36 -18.00 26.09 -2.72
CA PRO A 36 -19.45 26.00 -2.96
C PRO A 36 -20.26 25.34 -1.83
N PHE A 37 -19.59 24.61 -0.93
CA PHE A 37 -20.18 23.81 0.15
C PHE A 37 -19.89 24.39 1.54
N GLY A 38 -19.67 25.71 1.63
CA GLY A 38 -19.36 26.39 2.88
C GLY A 38 -17.88 26.41 3.25
N GLY A 39 -16.99 25.98 2.35
CA GLY A 39 -15.54 26.05 2.52
C GLY A 39 -14.96 24.91 3.35
N TYR A 40 -13.67 25.03 3.69
CA TYR A 40 -12.98 24.03 4.51
C TYR A 40 -13.30 24.24 6.00
N THR A 41 -14.22 23.42 6.52
CA THR A 41 -14.65 23.42 7.92
C THR A 41 -14.33 22.07 8.57
N LEU A 42 -14.37 22.00 9.91
CA LEU A 42 -14.19 20.73 10.63
C LEU A 42 -15.21 19.66 10.19
N GLU A 43 -16.45 20.05 9.95
CA GLU A 43 -17.50 19.14 9.47
C GLU A 43 -17.18 18.60 8.08
N ASN A 44 -16.77 19.47 7.15
CA ASN A 44 -16.43 19.06 5.79
C ASN A 44 -15.15 18.19 5.76
N ASP A 45 -14.15 18.51 6.58
CA ASP A 45 -12.98 17.65 6.77
C ASP A 45 -13.38 16.26 7.26
N GLN A 46 -14.20 16.16 8.32
CA GLN A 46 -14.69 14.86 8.81
C GLN A 46 -15.41 14.04 7.74
N ARG A 47 -16.16 14.69 6.85
CA ARG A 47 -16.82 14.03 5.71
C ARG A 47 -15.81 13.53 4.69
N LEU A 48 -14.79 14.33 4.36
CA LEU A 48 -13.68 13.94 3.48
C LEU A 48 -12.86 12.77 4.05
N GLN A 49 -12.63 12.72 5.37
CA GLN A 49 -11.92 11.60 6.02
C GLN A 49 -12.63 10.25 5.82
N ARG A 50 -13.93 10.26 5.52
CA ARG A 50 -14.72 9.06 5.23
C ARG A 50 -14.98 8.87 3.73
N PHE A 51 -14.19 9.47 2.84
CA PHE A 51 -14.34 9.35 1.39
C PHE A 51 -14.51 7.89 0.91
N LYS A 52 -13.73 6.95 1.45
CA LYS A 52 -13.83 5.50 1.14
C LYS A 52 -15.16 4.85 1.52
N GLN A 53 -15.95 5.51 2.37
CA GLN A 53 -17.25 5.06 2.86
C GLN A 53 -18.41 5.75 2.12
N TRP A 54 -18.12 6.68 1.21
CA TRP A 54 -19.15 7.30 0.39
C TRP A 54 -19.78 6.27 -0.54
N SER A 55 -20.97 6.62 -1.07
CA SER A 55 -21.71 5.72 -1.94
C SER A 55 -20.98 5.52 -3.26
N ASP A 56 -20.89 4.28 -3.74
CA ASP A 56 -20.41 3.96 -5.09
C ASP A 56 -21.25 4.60 -6.21
N THR A 57 -22.44 5.13 -5.89
CA THR A 57 -23.37 5.71 -6.86
C THR A 57 -23.60 7.22 -6.68
N TYR A 58 -23.06 7.81 -5.62
CA TYR A 58 -23.29 9.23 -5.30
C TYR A 58 -22.12 9.84 -4.53
N GLU A 59 -21.67 10.99 -5.01
CA GLU A 59 -20.63 11.79 -4.36
C GLU A 59 -21.24 12.76 -3.35
N GLU A 60 -20.80 12.67 -2.09
CA GLU A 60 -21.33 13.51 -1.00
C GLU A 60 -21.22 15.02 -1.25
N PHE A 61 -20.13 15.45 -1.90
CA PHE A 61 -19.93 16.81 -2.38
C PHE A 61 -19.99 16.82 -3.92
N PRO A 62 -21.09 17.25 -4.53
CA PRO A 62 -21.26 17.16 -5.98
C PRO A 62 -20.08 17.72 -6.78
N CYS A 63 -19.46 16.89 -7.62
CA CYS A 63 -18.34 17.25 -8.50
C CYS A 63 -17.04 17.66 -7.77
N PHE A 64 -16.92 17.36 -6.47
CA PHE A 64 -15.72 17.68 -5.69
C PHE A 64 -14.50 16.95 -6.24
N THR A 65 -14.61 15.66 -6.56
CA THR A 65 -13.51 14.82 -7.02
C THR A 65 -12.96 15.32 -8.35
N ASN A 66 -13.82 15.73 -9.29
CA ASN A 66 -13.36 16.36 -10.53
C ASN A 66 -12.59 17.66 -10.26
N CYS A 67 -13.10 18.52 -9.37
CA CYS A 67 -12.37 19.73 -9.00
C CYS A 67 -11.01 19.38 -8.37
N TYR A 68 -10.99 18.48 -7.40
CA TYR A 68 -9.80 18.09 -6.66
C TYR A 68 -8.75 17.55 -7.63
N LEU A 69 -9.07 16.52 -8.41
CA LEU A 69 -8.14 15.84 -9.33
C LEU A 69 -7.63 16.72 -10.48
N ASN A 70 -8.40 17.71 -10.94
CA ASN A 70 -7.89 18.66 -11.93
C ASN A 70 -6.79 19.57 -11.38
N ASN A 71 -6.70 19.72 -10.05
CA ASN A 71 -5.75 20.60 -9.40
C ASN A 71 -4.69 19.82 -8.59
N ILE A 72 -4.84 18.51 -8.45
CA ILE A 72 -4.00 17.66 -7.60
C ILE A 72 -3.76 16.30 -8.27
N PHE A 73 -2.55 15.79 -8.14
CA PHE A 73 -2.07 14.56 -8.78
C PHE A 73 -2.23 14.61 -10.30
N ASN A 74 -1.13 14.64 -11.04
CA ASN A 74 -1.14 14.67 -12.51
C ASN A 74 -1.65 13.34 -13.12
N ILE A 75 -2.80 12.82 -12.69
CA ILE A 75 -3.39 11.53 -13.03
C ILE A 75 -4.71 11.70 -13.79
N TYR A 76 -5.29 12.90 -13.81
CA TYR A 76 -6.60 13.17 -14.40
C TYR A 76 -6.68 14.60 -14.92
N ASN A 77 -7.43 14.78 -16.02
CA ASN A 77 -7.80 16.07 -16.56
C ASN A 77 -9.26 16.00 -17.04
N GLU A 78 -10.05 17.03 -16.75
CA GLU A 78 -11.48 17.10 -17.10
C GLU A 78 -11.76 16.87 -18.59
N THR A 79 -10.86 17.30 -19.47
CA THR A 79 -11.04 17.19 -20.92
C THR A 79 -10.52 15.88 -21.49
N GLN A 80 -9.55 15.25 -20.83
CA GLN A 80 -8.86 14.05 -21.34
C GLN A 80 -9.18 12.77 -20.54
N GLY A 81 -9.78 12.90 -19.36
CA GLY A 81 -9.98 11.81 -18.41
C GLY A 81 -8.71 11.43 -17.65
N PHE A 82 -8.65 10.18 -17.20
CA PHE A 82 -7.50 9.65 -16.47
C PHE A 82 -6.32 9.38 -17.41
N ASN A 83 -5.11 9.71 -16.96
CA ASN A 83 -3.87 9.36 -17.64
C ASN A 83 -3.38 7.99 -17.16
N ASP A 84 -3.48 6.98 -18.01
CA ASP A 84 -3.14 5.58 -17.70
C ASP A 84 -1.74 5.41 -17.09
N GLU A 85 -0.72 6.06 -17.66
CA GLU A 85 0.66 5.92 -17.19
C GLU A 85 0.83 6.49 -15.78
N ASN A 86 0.26 7.66 -15.51
CA ASN A 86 0.35 8.31 -14.21
C ASN A 86 -0.52 7.60 -13.16
N VAL A 87 -1.67 7.03 -13.54
CA VAL A 87 -2.45 6.17 -12.66
C VAL A 87 -1.67 4.90 -12.30
N ILE A 88 -1.08 4.21 -13.28
CA ILE A 88 -0.25 3.02 -13.04
C ILE A 88 0.95 3.37 -12.15
N LYS A 89 1.61 4.50 -12.41
CA LYS A 89 2.74 4.96 -11.60
C LYS A 89 2.34 5.25 -10.15
N ARG A 90 1.13 5.74 -9.92
CA ARG A 90 0.66 6.17 -8.58
C ARG A 90 0.03 5.05 -7.76
N PHE A 91 -0.76 4.18 -8.39
CA PHE A 91 -1.56 3.14 -7.73
C PHE A 91 -1.10 1.71 -8.07
N GLY A 92 -0.18 1.57 -9.02
CA GLY A 92 0.29 0.29 -9.51
C GLY A 92 -0.61 -0.30 -10.60
N ARG A 93 -0.02 -1.21 -11.39
CA ARG A 93 -0.67 -1.81 -12.56
C ARG A 93 -1.90 -2.63 -12.19
N SER A 94 -1.88 -3.30 -11.04
CA SER A 94 -2.95 -4.22 -10.65
C SER A 94 -4.21 -3.46 -10.24
N VAL A 95 -4.06 -2.35 -9.51
CA VAL A 95 -5.17 -1.44 -9.19
C VAL A 95 -5.73 -0.78 -10.45
N TYR A 96 -4.87 -0.27 -11.34
CA TYR A 96 -5.30 0.27 -12.63
C TYR A 96 -6.12 -0.76 -13.42
N THR A 97 -5.63 -2.00 -13.52
CA THR A 97 -6.31 -3.07 -14.28
C THR A 97 -7.68 -3.37 -13.68
N ALA A 98 -7.80 -3.42 -12.36
CA ALA A 98 -9.06 -3.68 -11.68
C ALA A 98 -10.07 -2.52 -11.80
N CYS A 99 -9.59 -1.28 -11.92
CA CYS A 99 -10.43 -0.08 -12.01
C CYS A 99 -10.64 0.42 -13.45
N LYS A 100 -10.03 -0.21 -14.47
CA LYS A 100 -10.00 0.30 -15.84
C LYS A 100 -11.37 0.70 -16.40
N GLU A 101 -12.40 -0.10 -16.15
CA GLU A 101 -13.76 0.20 -16.58
C GLU A 101 -14.33 1.43 -15.84
N LYS A 102 -14.06 1.54 -14.54
CA LYS A 102 -14.49 2.68 -13.71
C LYS A 102 -13.82 4.00 -14.09
N LEU A 103 -12.58 3.97 -14.59
CA LEU A 103 -11.85 5.16 -15.03
C LEU A 103 -12.49 5.87 -16.23
N ALA A 104 -13.39 5.21 -16.96
CA ALA A 104 -14.12 5.81 -18.08
C ALA A 104 -15.65 5.82 -17.87
N GLN A 105 -16.13 5.36 -16.71
CA GLN A 105 -17.56 5.24 -16.46
C GLN A 105 -18.16 6.57 -15.99
N GLY A 106 -19.13 7.11 -16.73
CA GLY A 106 -19.93 8.25 -16.32
C GLY A 106 -20.49 9.02 -17.51
N ASN A 107 -21.50 9.86 -17.27
CA ASN A 107 -22.12 10.70 -18.30
C ASN A 107 -21.44 12.07 -18.45
N ASN A 108 -20.64 12.47 -17.47
CA ASN A 108 -19.95 13.76 -17.41
C ASN A 108 -18.63 13.63 -16.65
N SER A 109 -17.79 14.67 -16.70
CA SER A 109 -16.48 14.69 -16.05
C SER A 109 -16.54 14.49 -14.52
N CYS A 110 -17.59 14.98 -13.86
CA CYS A 110 -17.80 14.77 -12.43
C CYS A 110 -17.99 13.28 -12.10
N GLU A 111 -18.89 12.60 -12.82
CA GLU A 111 -19.15 11.17 -12.63
C GLU A 111 -17.92 10.32 -12.98
N ILE A 112 -17.23 10.64 -14.08
CA ILE A 112 -16.01 9.93 -14.49
C ILE A 112 -14.93 10.05 -13.41
N ALA A 113 -14.66 11.27 -12.95
CA ALA A 113 -13.67 11.52 -11.91
C ALA A 113 -14.00 10.76 -10.62
N TYR A 114 -15.26 10.84 -10.16
CA TYR A 114 -15.70 10.19 -8.95
C TYR A 114 -15.62 8.66 -9.06
N ASN A 115 -16.24 8.07 -10.07
CA ASN A 115 -16.26 6.62 -10.27
C ASN A 115 -14.84 6.04 -10.37
N GLY A 116 -13.98 6.69 -11.15
CA GLY A 116 -12.60 6.27 -11.33
C GLY A 116 -11.80 6.35 -10.04
N PHE A 117 -11.80 7.51 -9.39
CA PHE A 117 -10.99 7.73 -8.19
C PHE A 117 -11.49 7.00 -6.96
N HIS A 118 -12.81 6.90 -6.78
CA HIS A 118 -13.41 6.08 -5.74
C HIS A 118 -13.00 4.61 -5.88
N CYS A 119 -12.95 4.07 -7.10
CA CYS A 119 -12.40 2.74 -7.34
C CYS A 119 -10.92 2.65 -6.95
N LEU A 120 -10.08 3.58 -7.45
CA LEU A 120 -8.63 3.55 -7.20
C LEU A 120 -8.31 3.56 -5.70
N ILE A 121 -8.91 4.50 -4.96
CA ILE A 121 -8.59 4.72 -3.54
C ILE A 121 -9.13 3.59 -2.65
N ASN A 122 -10.25 2.97 -3.02
CA ASN A 122 -10.78 1.81 -2.31
C ASN A 122 -9.98 0.52 -2.53
N ARG A 123 -9.09 0.51 -3.52
CA ARG A 123 -8.24 -0.65 -3.85
C ARG A 123 -6.76 -0.43 -3.53
N GLU A 124 -6.33 0.78 -3.21
CA GLU A 124 -4.91 1.09 -2.98
C GLU A 124 -4.33 0.38 -1.74
N ASP A 125 -5.15 0.18 -0.70
CA ASP A 125 -4.76 -0.47 0.55
C ASP A 125 -5.14 -1.95 0.61
N ASP A 126 -5.76 -2.47 -0.45
CA ASP A 126 -6.13 -3.88 -0.51
C ASP A 126 -4.84 -4.72 -0.51
N PRO A 127 -4.73 -5.68 0.42
CA PRO A 127 -3.51 -6.43 0.63
C PRO A 127 -3.09 -7.27 -0.59
N PHE A 128 -4.03 -7.72 -1.42
CA PHE A 128 -3.71 -8.48 -2.63
C PHE A 128 -3.16 -7.58 -3.72
N PHE A 129 -3.70 -6.37 -3.86
CA PHE A 129 -3.15 -5.37 -4.76
C PHE A 129 -1.77 -4.89 -4.29
N LEU A 130 -1.58 -4.70 -2.98
CA LEU A 130 -0.26 -4.40 -2.42
C LEU A 130 0.77 -5.48 -2.78
N ILE A 131 0.43 -6.77 -2.62
CA ILE A 131 1.31 -7.89 -3.00
C ILE A 131 1.60 -7.89 -4.51
N ASP A 132 0.59 -7.67 -5.35
CA ASP A 132 0.79 -7.68 -6.79
C ASP A 132 1.67 -6.53 -7.29
N ASN A 133 1.64 -5.41 -6.58
CA ASN A 133 2.43 -4.22 -6.90
C ASN A 133 3.89 -4.29 -6.41
N ILE A 134 4.29 -5.32 -5.66
CA ILE A 134 5.70 -5.49 -5.27
C ILE A 134 6.55 -5.73 -6.51
N GLU A 135 7.52 -4.86 -6.75
CA GLU A 135 8.48 -4.97 -7.84
C GLU A 135 9.59 -5.97 -7.48
N ASP A 136 10.29 -6.49 -8.49
CA ASP A 136 11.50 -7.31 -8.33
C ASP A 136 11.36 -8.62 -7.53
N ILE A 137 10.14 -9.15 -7.38
CA ILE A 137 9.89 -10.50 -6.86
C ILE A 137 9.14 -11.37 -7.88
N SER A 138 9.38 -12.68 -7.80
CA SER A 138 8.77 -13.69 -8.66
C SER A 138 7.25 -13.79 -8.48
N MET A 139 6.55 -14.24 -9.54
CA MET A 139 5.10 -14.51 -9.49
C MET A 139 4.77 -15.63 -8.48
N GLU A 140 5.68 -16.59 -8.31
CA GLU A 140 5.59 -17.64 -7.31
C GLU A 140 5.61 -17.07 -5.89
N ALA A 141 6.49 -16.10 -5.61
CA ALA A 141 6.54 -15.41 -4.33
C ALA A 141 5.24 -14.65 -4.05
N LYS A 142 4.74 -13.88 -5.02
CA LYS A 142 3.44 -13.18 -4.90
C LYS A 142 2.29 -14.13 -4.60
N ARG A 143 2.23 -15.26 -5.30
CA ARG A 143 1.22 -16.31 -5.04
C ARG A 143 1.34 -16.86 -3.61
N ALA A 144 2.55 -17.20 -3.18
CA ALA A 144 2.77 -17.74 -1.84
C ALA A 144 2.41 -16.74 -0.73
N MET A 145 2.71 -15.45 -0.92
CA MET A 145 2.29 -14.37 -0.01
C MET A 145 0.76 -14.34 0.14
N LYS A 146 0.02 -14.28 -0.97
CA LYS A 146 -1.45 -14.27 -0.98
C LYS A 146 -2.06 -15.50 -0.31
N GLU A 147 -1.55 -16.68 -0.65
CA GLU A 147 -2.04 -17.93 -0.08
C GLU A 147 -1.70 -18.09 1.41
N CYS A 148 -0.62 -17.45 1.89
CA CYS A 148 -0.32 -17.37 3.31
C CYS A 148 -1.23 -16.38 4.03
N LEU A 149 -1.54 -15.23 3.40
CA LEU A 149 -2.43 -14.23 3.97
C LEU A 149 -3.83 -14.80 4.23
N HIS A 150 -4.34 -15.62 3.31
CA HIS A 150 -5.61 -16.34 3.47
C HIS A 150 -5.69 -17.29 4.67
N LYS A 151 -4.58 -17.57 5.37
CA LYS A 151 -4.59 -18.38 6.60
C LYS A 151 -4.84 -17.57 7.87
N PHE A 152 -4.87 -16.24 7.76
CA PHE A 152 -5.01 -15.31 8.88
C PHE A 152 -6.36 -14.60 8.83
N ASN A 153 -6.77 -13.99 9.94
CA ASN A 153 -8.04 -13.29 10.03
C ASN A 153 -8.01 -12.08 9.09
N THR A 154 -9.14 -11.79 8.44
CA THR A 154 -9.26 -10.66 7.50
C THR A 154 -8.94 -9.32 8.16
N ASP A 155 -9.23 -9.17 9.45
CA ASP A 155 -8.92 -7.96 10.22
C ASP A 155 -7.42 -7.74 10.42
N GLU A 156 -6.60 -8.80 10.26
CA GLU A 156 -5.15 -8.68 10.33
C GLU A 156 -4.54 -8.25 8.99
N TRP A 157 -5.29 -8.36 7.89
CA TRP A 157 -4.74 -8.10 6.56
C TRP A 157 -4.35 -6.63 6.34
N GLN A 158 -5.02 -5.71 7.05
CA GLN A 158 -4.70 -4.28 7.04
C GLN A 158 -3.25 -3.98 7.47
N TYR A 159 -2.64 -4.86 8.29
CA TYR A 159 -1.26 -4.70 8.76
C TYR A 159 -0.20 -5.17 7.75
N LEU A 160 -0.61 -5.65 6.56
CA LEU A 160 0.35 -6.08 5.55
C LEU A 160 1.23 -4.93 5.05
N GLY A 161 0.68 -3.71 4.96
CA GLY A 161 1.41 -2.52 4.55
C GLY A 161 2.58 -2.15 5.49
N ASP A 162 2.51 -2.57 6.75
CA ASP A 162 3.52 -2.23 7.76
C ASP A 162 4.86 -2.95 7.52
N TYR A 163 4.87 -4.06 6.77
CA TYR A 163 6.10 -4.80 6.46
C TYR A 163 7.13 -3.98 5.68
N VAL A 164 6.70 -2.96 4.92
CA VAL A 164 7.60 -2.04 4.17
C VAL A 164 8.59 -1.32 5.10
N ARG A 165 8.23 -1.13 6.37
CA ARG A 165 9.08 -0.43 7.35
C ARG A 165 10.04 -1.35 8.10
N PHE A 166 10.01 -2.65 7.81
CA PHE A 166 10.78 -3.67 8.54
C PHE A 166 10.67 -3.51 10.08
N PRO A 167 9.46 -3.45 10.65
CA PRO A 167 9.28 -3.25 12.08
C PRO A 167 9.95 -4.37 12.89
N VAL A 168 10.36 -4.08 14.13
CA VAL A 168 11.04 -5.06 14.99
C VAL A 168 10.15 -6.26 15.30
N GLN A 169 8.85 -6.01 15.47
CA GLN A 169 7.83 -7.04 15.65
C GLN A 169 7.13 -7.29 14.32
N GLU A 170 6.77 -8.54 14.08
CA GLU A 170 6.07 -8.96 12.88
C GLU A 170 4.62 -8.42 12.92
N PRO A 171 4.17 -7.64 11.92
CA PRO A 171 2.84 -7.03 11.93
C PRO A 171 1.69 -8.05 11.94
N ILE A 172 1.84 -9.13 11.16
CA ILE A 172 0.89 -10.25 11.12
C ILE A 172 1.59 -11.48 11.72
N PRO A 173 1.28 -11.88 12.96
CA PRO A 173 2.02 -12.92 13.66
C PRO A 173 2.17 -14.21 12.85
N CYS A 174 3.40 -14.70 12.68
CA CYS A 174 3.74 -15.92 11.95
C CYS A 174 3.52 -15.92 10.42
N TYR A 175 3.14 -14.80 9.81
CA TYR A 175 2.93 -14.71 8.36
C TYR A 175 4.22 -14.99 7.56
N THR A 176 5.34 -14.40 7.96
CA THR A 176 6.66 -14.60 7.35
C THR A 176 7.09 -16.05 7.43
N ARG A 177 6.80 -16.73 8.54
CA ARG A 177 7.10 -18.17 8.66
C ARG A 177 6.28 -18.98 7.66
N CYS A 178 4.99 -18.68 7.49
CA CYS A 178 4.18 -19.33 6.46
C CYS A 178 4.80 -19.16 5.08
N PHE A 179 5.12 -17.91 4.74
CA PHE A 179 5.67 -17.55 3.44
C PHE A 179 7.01 -18.25 3.16
N VAL A 180 7.96 -18.14 4.08
CA VAL A 180 9.30 -18.74 4.00
C VAL A 180 9.22 -20.26 3.85
N TYR A 181 8.30 -20.92 4.57
CA TYR A 181 8.14 -22.37 4.50
C TYR A 181 7.48 -22.81 3.19
N LYS A 182 6.47 -22.04 2.74
CA LYS A 182 5.79 -22.33 1.48
C LYS A 182 6.73 -22.21 0.28
N MET A 183 7.62 -21.23 0.31
CA MET A 183 8.65 -21.00 -0.69
C MET A 183 9.89 -21.90 -0.51
N GLN A 184 9.92 -22.76 0.52
CA GLN A 184 11.04 -23.63 0.85
C GLN A 184 12.38 -22.87 1.01
N LEU A 185 12.32 -21.63 1.49
CA LEU A 185 13.49 -20.77 1.67
C LEU A 185 14.28 -21.12 2.93
N TYR A 186 13.67 -21.86 3.85
CA TYR A 186 14.30 -22.27 5.10
C TYR A 186 14.18 -23.78 5.33
N ASN A 187 15.31 -24.44 5.56
CA ASN A 187 15.34 -25.82 5.99
C ASN A 187 15.34 -25.90 7.52
N HIS A 188 14.20 -26.30 8.09
CA HIS A 188 14.05 -26.42 9.54
C HIS A 188 14.98 -27.47 10.18
N ARG A 189 15.30 -28.56 9.47
CA ARG A 189 16.18 -29.62 10.00
C ARG A 189 17.62 -29.14 10.11
N LEU A 190 18.08 -28.46 9.07
CA LEU A 190 19.45 -27.95 8.97
C LEU A 190 19.62 -26.56 9.60
N ARG A 191 18.51 -25.88 9.93
CA ARG A 191 18.46 -24.47 10.37
C ARG A 191 19.23 -23.56 9.42
N SER A 192 18.99 -23.75 8.12
CA SER A 192 19.74 -23.09 7.05
C SER A 192 18.82 -22.46 6.04
N TRP A 193 19.17 -21.25 5.60
CA TRP A 193 18.48 -20.53 4.53
C TRP A 193 19.01 -20.94 3.15
N ASN A 194 18.09 -21.06 2.19
CA ASN A 194 18.42 -21.26 0.79
C ASN A 194 18.63 -19.90 0.12
N ILE A 195 19.83 -19.33 0.30
CA ILE A 195 20.18 -17.98 -0.18
C ILE A 195 19.97 -17.86 -1.69
N THR A 196 20.35 -18.87 -2.46
CA THR A 196 20.16 -18.89 -3.92
C THR A 196 18.68 -18.79 -4.29
N ALA A 197 17.80 -19.51 -3.60
CA ALA A 197 16.36 -19.41 -3.85
C ALA A 197 15.81 -18.04 -3.41
N MET A 198 16.30 -17.47 -2.31
CA MET A 198 15.90 -16.12 -1.89
C MET A 198 16.26 -15.08 -2.94
N GLN A 199 17.51 -15.09 -3.44
CA GLN A 199 17.96 -14.14 -4.47
C GLN A 199 17.14 -14.28 -5.75
N ARG A 200 16.92 -15.50 -6.21
CA ARG A 200 16.16 -15.78 -7.43
C ARG A 200 14.69 -15.39 -7.32
N LEU A 201 14.05 -15.66 -6.18
CA LEU A 201 12.59 -15.52 -6.04
C LEU A 201 12.18 -14.16 -5.47
N LEU A 202 13.05 -13.52 -4.69
CA LEU A 202 12.76 -12.34 -3.89
C LEU A 202 13.73 -11.18 -4.12
N GLY A 203 14.81 -11.37 -4.89
CA GLY A 203 15.84 -10.34 -5.09
C GLY A 203 16.65 -10.01 -3.82
N VAL A 204 16.53 -10.80 -2.75
CA VAL A 204 17.22 -10.58 -1.48
C VAL A 204 17.98 -11.84 -1.03
N PRO A 205 19.14 -11.70 -0.37
CA PRO A 205 19.92 -10.47 -0.21
C PRO A 205 20.44 -9.93 -1.57
N ALA A 206 20.88 -8.67 -1.63
CA ALA A 206 21.47 -8.12 -2.85
C ALA A 206 22.67 -8.97 -3.33
N GLU A 207 22.93 -8.94 -4.64
CA GLU A 207 24.10 -9.63 -5.20
C GLU A 207 25.38 -9.08 -4.55
N HIS A 208 26.21 -9.97 -4.00
CA HIS A 208 27.42 -9.67 -3.22
C HIS A 208 27.23 -9.08 -1.81
N ALA A 209 26.01 -9.08 -1.27
CA ALA A 209 25.77 -8.55 0.06
C ALA A 209 26.56 -9.29 1.16
N ASN A 210 27.01 -8.54 2.18
CA ASN A 210 27.65 -9.14 3.35
C ASN A 210 26.60 -9.72 4.31
N ILE A 211 26.36 -11.03 4.18
CA ILE A 211 25.35 -11.76 4.95
C ILE A 211 25.88 -12.50 6.19
N GLU A 212 27.15 -12.33 6.56
CA GLU A 212 27.76 -13.11 7.65
C GLU A 212 27.03 -12.93 8.98
N LYS A 213 26.58 -11.70 9.27
CA LYS A 213 25.77 -11.38 10.46
C LYS A 213 24.43 -12.11 10.45
N CYS A 214 23.77 -12.20 9.30
CA CYS A 214 22.48 -12.90 9.17
C CYS A 214 22.65 -14.41 9.28
N LEU A 215 23.69 -14.98 8.67
CA LEU A 215 24.03 -16.39 8.82
C LEU A 215 24.37 -16.76 10.28
N SER A 216 25.07 -15.87 10.99
CA SER A 216 25.34 -16.04 12.43
C SER A 216 24.06 -15.97 13.26
N LEU A 217 23.14 -15.06 12.93
CA LEU A 217 21.82 -14.96 13.57
C LEU A 217 21.02 -16.26 13.39
N SER A 218 21.02 -16.86 12.19
CA SER A 218 20.30 -18.09 11.88
C SER A 218 20.78 -19.35 12.62
N LYS A 219 22.01 -19.33 13.14
CA LYS A 219 22.53 -20.45 13.95
C LYS A 219 21.99 -20.45 15.38
N ARG A 220 21.42 -19.33 15.84
CA ARG A 220 20.89 -19.19 17.21
C ARG A 220 19.58 -19.98 17.34
N ARG A 221 19.31 -20.49 18.55
CA ARG A 221 18.00 -21.05 18.86
C ARG A 221 17.04 -19.92 19.22
N HIS A 222 15.85 -19.94 18.64
CA HIS A 222 14.77 -19.01 18.99
C HIS A 222 13.70 -19.73 19.78
N ASN A 223 13.31 -19.15 20.91
CA ASN A 223 12.21 -19.68 21.72
C ASN A 223 10.86 -19.50 21.00
N ASN A 224 10.72 -18.43 20.20
CA ASN A 224 9.60 -18.21 19.30
C ASN A 224 10.08 -18.32 17.85
N MET A 225 9.67 -19.39 17.16
CA MET A 225 10.07 -19.65 15.79
C MET A 225 9.58 -18.58 14.80
N CYS A 226 8.38 -18.01 15.00
CA CYS A 226 7.85 -16.99 14.10
C CYS A 226 8.68 -15.71 14.16
N ALA A 227 8.89 -15.20 15.38
CA ALA A 227 9.72 -14.03 15.61
C ALA A 227 11.17 -14.24 15.14
N GLY A 228 11.72 -15.44 15.35
CA GLY A 228 13.06 -15.81 14.87
C GLY A 228 13.18 -15.75 13.35
N ILE A 229 12.28 -16.44 12.64
CA ILE A 229 12.27 -16.46 11.17
C ILE A 229 12.03 -15.08 10.59
N TYR A 230 11.12 -14.29 11.15
CA TYR A 230 10.89 -12.92 10.71
C TYR A 230 12.15 -12.06 10.88
N LYS A 231 12.79 -12.10 12.06
CA LYS A 231 14.02 -11.35 12.33
C LYS A 231 15.16 -11.73 11.38
N GLU A 232 15.31 -13.01 11.09
CA GLU A 232 16.31 -13.51 10.14
C GLU A 232 16.01 -13.07 8.71
N MET A 233 14.77 -13.23 8.24
CA MET A 233 14.35 -12.76 6.91
C MET A 233 14.62 -11.27 6.75
N THR A 234 14.23 -10.45 7.73
CA THR A 234 14.47 -9.00 7.75
C THR A 234 15.97 -8.68 7.70
N CYS A 235 16.83 -9.45 8.36
CA CYS A 235 18.29 -9.28 8.26
C CYS A 235 18.77 -9.45 6.81
N PHE A 236 18.33 -10.50 6.12
CA PHE A 236 18.68 -10.73 4.71
C PHE A 236 18.12 -9.65 3.79
N SER A 237 16.87 -9.24 3.99
CA SER A 237 16.24 -8.18 3.18
C SER A 237 16.93 -6.82 3.32
N LEU A 238 17.57 -6.55 4.47
CA LEU A 238 18.28 -5.29 4.74
C LEU A 238 19.79 -5.37 4.45
N SER A 239 20.31 -6.54 4.08
CA SER A 239 21.72 -6.70 3.77
C SER A 239 22.07 -6.14 2.39
N GLN A 240 23.15 -5.36 2.33
CA GLN A 240 23.72 -4.74 1.14
C GLN A 240 25.07 -5.35 0.82
#